data_AF-A0A369WDX8-F1
#
_entry.id   AF-A0A369WDX8-F1
#
_cell.length_a   1.000
_cell.length_b   1.000
_cell.length_c   1.000
_cell.angle_alpha   90.00
_cell.angle_beta   90.00
_cell.angle_gamma   90.00
#
_symmetry.space_group_name_H-M   'P 1'
#
loop_
_entity.id
_entity.type
_entity.pdbx_description
1 polymer ?
#
loop_
_entity_poly.entity_id
_entity_poly.type
_entity_poly.pdbx_seq_one_letter_code
_entity_poly.pdbx_strand_id
1 'polypeptide(L)'
;MCQPRVADSQEPLSVAPQHDCDELIALFNGLFIDTQNTVLVRGDDEPIYLPADAEHPHHRIIFAHGYFASALHEISHWLIAGPERRLLEDFGYWYRPDGRTADEQAEFERVEVKPQALEWIIARACGFHFRISCDNLNGEATDTSNFKDNVHAQVLRYLEQGLSERAQQLVDGLCRYYRQQPLAGSQFDRRDLDW
;
A
#
# COMPACT_ATOMS: atom_id res chain seq x y z
N MET A 1 22.87 -3.99 -59.44
CA MET A 1 21.76 -4.25 -58.50
C MET A 1 22.25 -3.89 -57.11
N CYS A 2 21.80 -2.76 -56.55
CA CYS A 2 22.20 -2.30 -55.23
C CYS A 2 20.97 -2.50 -54.32
N GLN A 3 21.06 -3.36 -53.32
CA GLN A 3 19.96 -3.54 -52.36
C GLN A 3 19.91 -2.35 -51.37
N PRO A 4 18.72 -1.91 -50.95
CA PRO A 4 18.58 -0.86 -49.96
C PRO A 4 18.84 -1.41 -48.55
N ARG A 5 19.60 -0.65 -47.75
CA ARG A 5 19.73 -0.85 -46.30
C ARG A 5 18.38 -0.55 -45.64
N VAL A 6 17.77 -1.54 -45.01
CA VAL A 6 16.66 -1.35 -44.08
C VAL A 6 17.25 -0.66 -42.84
N ALA A 7 16.72 0.52 -42.51
CA ALA A 7 17.02 1.19 -41.26
C ALA A 7 16.34 0.42 -40.13
N ASP A 8 17.14 -0.14 -39.23
CA ASP A 8 16.70 -0.83 -38.03
C ASP A 8 16.26 0.26 -37.03
N SER A 9 14.98 0.62 -37.04
CA SER A 9 14.39 1.50 -36.04
C SER A 9 14.16 0.69 -34.76
N GLN A 10 15.18 0.64 -33.90
CA GLN A 10 15.02 0.14 -32.54
C GLN A 10 14.08 1.08 -31.79
N GLU A 11 12.85 0.63 -31.54
CA GLU A 11 12.00 1.25 -30.52
C GLU A 11 12.74 1.20 -29.18
N PRO A 12 12.73 2.29 -28.38
CA PRO A 12 13.39 2.26 -27.09
C PRO A 12 12.74 1.19 -26.22
N LEU A 13 13.54 0.23 -25.76
CA LEU A 13 13.18 -0.72 -24.72
C LEU A 13 12.55 0.06 -23.56
N SER A 14 11.25 -0.08 -23.36
CA SER A 14 10.59 0.57 -22.24
C SER A 14 11.09 -0.08 -20.96
N VAL A 15 11.98 0.61 -20.26
CA VAL A 15 12.40 0.23 -18.91
C VAL A 15 11.14 0.22 -18.05
N ALA A 16 10.89 -0.87 -17.33
CA ALA A 16 9.79 -0.93 -16.37
C ALA A 16 9.96 0.23 -15.37
N PRO A 17 8.88 0.93 -14.98
CA PRO A 17 9.01 2.04 -14.02
C PRO A 17 9.66 1.54 -12.72
N GLN A 18 10.63 2.29 -12.22
CA GLN A 18 11.29 1.99 -10.96
C GLN A 18 10.33 2.35 -9.79
N HIS A 19 10.43 1.65 -8.65
CA HIS A 19 9.63 1.96 -7.46
C HIS A 19 10.19 3.21 -6.75
N ASP A 20 9.86 4.38 -7.30
CA ASP A 20 10.24 5.69 -6.76
C ASP A 20 9.09 6.32 -5.96
N CYS A 21 9.40 6.84 -4.77
CA CYS A 21 8.39 7.43 -3.89
C CYS A 21 7.85 8.77 -4.39
N ASP A 22 8.62 9.57 -5.13
CA ASP A 22 8.15 10.84 -5.69
C ASP A 22 7.14 10.58 -6.82
N GLU A 23 7.34 9.53 -7.60
CA GLU A 23 6.36 9.07 -8.60
C GLU A 23 5.08 8.56 -7.95
N LEU A 24 5.19 7.80 -6.85
CA LEU A 24 4.03 7.34 -6.08
C LEU A 24 3.27 8.52 -5.46
N ILE A 25 3.97 9.51 -4.90
CA ILE A 25 3.38 10.75 -4.38
C ILE A 25 2.61 11.50 -5.48
N ALA A 26 3.24 11.71 -6.64
CA ALA A 26 2.61 12.40 -7.75
C ALA A 26 1.35 11.68 -8.24
N LEU A 27 1.41 10.35 -8.36
CA LEU A 27 0.27 9.52 -8.74
C LEU A 27 -0.85 9.60 -7.71
N PHE A 28 -0.55 9.40 -6.43
CA PHE A 28 -1.54 9.45 -5.35
C PHE A 28 -2.23 10.83 -5.29
N ASN A 29 -1.44 11.90 -5.28
CA ASN A 29 -1.94 13.27 -5.19
C ASN A 29 -2.82 13.61 -6.41
N GLY A 30 -2.41 13.18 -7.60
CA GLY A 30 -3.20 13.37 -8.83
C GLY A 30 -4.55 12.63 -8.83
N LEU A 31 -4.70 11.58 -8.03
CA LEU A 31 -5.97 10.85 -7.89
C LEU A 31 -6.89 11.44 -6.82
N PHE A 32 -6.32 11.96 -5.73
CA PHE A 32 -7.06 12.16 -4.48
C PHE A 32 -7.06 13.58 -3.89
N ILE A 33 -6.23 14.50 -4.40
CA ILE A 33 -6.22 15.87 -3.86
C ILE A 33 -7.58 16.56 -4.07
N ASP A 34 -8.18 16.44 -5.27
CA ASP A 34 -9.43 17.13 -5.60
C ASP A 34 -10.66 16.47 -4.99
N THR A 35 -10.66 15.14 -4.88
CA THR A 35 -11.85 14.36 -4.50
C THR A 35 -11.86 13.98 -3.01
N GLN A 36 -10.69 13.84 -2.40
CA GLN A 36 -10.52 13.40 -1.01
C GLN A 36 -9.75 14.41 -0.15
N ASN A 37 -9.31 15.55 -0.72
CA ASN A 37 -8.52 16.56 -0.02
C ASN A 37 -7.29 15.97 0.71
N THR A 38 -6.69 14.92 0.16
CA THR A 38 -5.62 14.18 0.84
C THR A 38 -4.39 14.10 -0.06
N VAL A 39 -3.22 14.37 0.52
CA VAL A 39 -1.91 14.24 -0.13
C VAL A 39 -1.04 13.21 0.59
N LEU A 40 -0.18 12.55 -0.18
CA LEU A 40 0.92 11.73 0.32
C LEU A 40 2.17 12.60 0.46
N VAL A 41 2.86 12.49 1.58
CA VAL A 41 4.02 13.31 1.93
C VAL A 41 5.12 12.41 2.45
N ARG A 42 6.35 12.63 1.96
CA ARG A 42 7.54 11.99 2.50
C ARG A 42 7.89 12.63 3.84
N GLY A 43 7.90 11.85 4.91
CA GLY A 43 8.43 12.22 6.22
C GLY A 43 9.82 11.66 6.46
N ASP A 44 10.44 12.13 7.54
CA ASP A 44 11.77 11.68 7.97
C ASP A 44 11.66 10.59 9.05
N ASP A 45 10.87 10.84 10.09
CA ASP A 45 10.79 10.03 11.31
C ASP A 45 9.60 9.04 11.29
N GLU A 46 8.60 9.24 12.16
CA GLU A 46 7.45 8.34 12.33
C GLU A 46 6.37 8.60 11.27
N PRO A 47 5.70 7.53 10.79
CA PRO A 47 4.54 7.71 9.94
C PRO A 47 3.38 8.31 10.76
N ILE A 48 2.60 9.18 10.13
CA ILE A 48 1.43 9.78 10.77
C ILE A 48 0.41 10.26 9.74
N TYR A 49 -0.87 10.08 10.05
CA TYR A 49 -1.94 10.78 9.34
C TYR A 49 -2.33 12.07 10.08
N LEU A 50 -2.28 13.20 9.38
CA LEU A 50 -2.70 14.50 9.90
C LEU A 50 -3.89 15.04 9.12
N PRO A 51 -5.02 15.36 9.79
CA PRO A 51 -6.12 16.01 9.09
C PRO A 51 -5.76 17.44 8.64
N ALA A 52 -6.52 17.96 7.68
CA ALA A 52 -6.42 19.36 7.28
C ALA A 52 -6.76 20.28 8.47
N ASP A 53 -6.04 21.39 8.55
CA ASP A 53 -6.17 22.39 9.60
C ASP A 53 -6.00 23.81 9.02
N ALA A 54 -5.89 24.83 9.89
CA ALA A 54 -5.76 26.22 9.46
C ALA A 54 -4.42 26.54 8.78
N GLU A 55 -3.37 25.78 9.07
CA GLU A 55 -2.03 25.93 8.50
C GLU A 55 -1.85 25.05 7.25
N HIS A 56 -2.53 23.90 7.21
CA HIS A 56 -2.42 22.91 6.15
C HIS A 56 -3.81 22.56 5.58
N PRO A 57 -4.17 23.08 4.40
CA PRO A 57 -5.53 22.91 3.86
C PRO A 57 -5.85 21.48 3.39
N HIS A 58 -4.85 20.61 3.28
CA HIS A 58 -5.00 19.21 2.85
C HIS A 58 -4.71 18.25 4.00
N HIS A 59 -5.46 17.14 4.06
CA HIS A 59 -5.09 15.98 4.86
C HIS A 59 -3.76 15.41 4.35
N ARG A 60 -2.92 14.88 5.24
CA ARG A 60 -1.59 14.39 4.91
C ARG A 60 -1.43 12.97 5.42
N ILE A 61 -1.06 12.07 4.52
CA ILE A 61 -0.50 10.77 4.85
C ILE A 61 1.02 10.95 4.81
N ILE A 62 1.67 10.94 5.98
CA ILE A 62 3.12 11.11 6.09
C ILE A 62 3.73 9.73 6.32
N PHE A 63 4.60 9.27 5.42
CA PHE A 63 5.27 7.97 5.53
C PHE A 63 6.75 8.13 5.89
N ALA A 64 7.30 7.13 6.57
CA ALA A 64 8.61 7.19 7.20
C ALA A 64 9.78 6.89 6.25
N HIS A 65 10.94 7.52 6.53
CA HIS A 65 12.25 7.19 5.97
C HIS A 65 12.36 7.16 4.43
N GLY A 66 11.38 7.68 3.70
CA GLY A 66 11.39 7.64 2.24
C GLY A 66 11.27 6.24 1.63
N TYR A 67 10.86 5.22 2.40
CA TYR A 67 10.76 3.84 1.90
C TYR A 67 9.44 3.60 1.16
N PHE A 68 9.51 3.00 -0.02
CA PHE A 68 8.33 2.70 -0.84
C PHE A 68 7.33 1.79 -0.12
N ALA A 69 7.81 0.77 0.59
CA ALA A 69 6.97 -0.10 1.41
C ALA A 69 6.23 0.68 2.52
N SER A 70 6.90 1.63 3.20
CA SER A 70 6.24 2.47 4.20
C SER A 70 5.13 3.31 3.56
N ALA A 71 5.36 3.91 2.39
CA ALA A 71 4.31 4.64 1.69
C ALA A 71 3.09 3.77 1.36
N LEU A 72 3.32 2.53 0.87
CA LEU A 72 2.22 1.59 0.61
C LEU A 72 1.46 1.21 1.90
N HIS A 73 2.19 0.95 2.98
CA HIS A 73 1.60 0.63 4.28
C HIS A 73 0.67 1.76 4.75
N GLU A 74 1.13 3.01 4.76
CA GLU A 74 0.32 4.16 5.19
C GLU A 74 -0.90 4.42 4.30
N ILE A 75 -0.73 4.26 2.98
CA ILE A 75 -1.86 4.33 2.05
C ILE A 75 -2.90 3.24 2.38
N SER A 76 -2.47 2.04 2.73
CA SER A 76 -3.37 0.93 3.06
C SER A 76 -4.24 1.23 4.29
N HIS A 77 -3.66 1.84 5.34
CA HIS A 77 -4.41 2.31 6.50
C HIS A 77 -5.42 3.39 6.13
N TRP A 78 -5.00 4.38 5.33
CA TRP A 78 -5.90 5.42 4.85
C TRP A 78 -7.07 4.87 4.03
N LEU A 79 -6.84 3.82 3.21
CA LEU A 79 -7.87 3.17 2.42
C LEU A 79 -8.94 2.49 3.29
N ILE A 80 -8.56 1.97 4.47
CA ILE A 80 -9.47 1.38 5.47
C ILE A 80 -10.21 2.46 6.27
N ALA A 81 -9.54 3.56 6.62
CA ALA A 81 -10.11 4.60 7.45
C ALA A 81 -11.31 5.28 6.76
N GLY A 82 -12.49 5.23 7.39
CA GLY A 82 -13.71 5.90 6.95
C GLY A 82 -13.66 7.43 7.11
N PRO A 83 -14.62 8.18 6.53
CA PRO A 83 -14.59 9.65 6.52
C PRO A 83 -14.45 10.29 7.90
N GLU A 84 -15.16 9.78 8.91
CA GLU A 84 -15.09 10.32 10.29
C GLU A 84 -13.71 10.10 10.92
N ARG A 85 -13.11 8.93 10.69
CA ARG A 85 -11.76 8.58 11.17
C ARG A 85 -10.71 9.47 10.54
N ARG A 86 -10.89 9.86 9.28
CA ARG A 86 -9.99 10.78 8.54
C ARG A 86 -10.04 12.23 9.03
N LEU A 87 -10.87 12.54 10.02
CA LEU A 87 -10.86 13.83 10.72
C LEU A 87 -10.04 13.79 12.03
N LEU A 88 -9.46 12.64 12.37
CA LEU A 88 -8.65 12.43 13.57
C LEU A 88 -7.20 12.20 13.18
N GLU A 89 -6.28 12.72 14.00
CA GLU A 89 -4.87 12.36 13.94
C GLU A 89 -4.72 10.84 14.05
N ASP A 90 -3.90 10.28 13.17
CA ASP A 90 -3.66 8.84 13.02
C ASP A 90 -4.94 7.98 13.03
N PHE A 91 -5.99 8.51 12.40
CA PHE A 91 -7.32 7.90 12.35
C PHE A 91 -7.96 7.65 13.73
N GLY A 92 -7.41 8.21 14.81
CA GLY A 92 -7.77 7.90 16.18
C GLY A 92 -7.50 6.45 16.58
N TYR A 93 -6.55 5.79 15.91
CA TYR A 93 -6.01 4.52 16.40
C TYR A 93 -5.06 4.78 17.59
N TRP A 94 -4.89 3.76 18.42
CA TRP A 94 -3.97 3.84 19.55
C TRP A 94 -2.69 3.09 19.18
N TYR A 95 -1.54 3.75 19.30
CA TYR A 95 -0.24 3.13 19.08
C TYR A 95 0.16 2.22 20.23
N ARG A 96 0.39 0.92 19.95
CA ARG A 96 1.01 -0.02 20.88
C ARG A 96 2.42 -0.32 20.38
N PRO A 97 3.48 0.06 21.12
CA PRO A 97 4.84 -0.18 20.70
C PRO A 97 5.16 -1.68 20.72
N ASP A 98 6.31 -2.01 20.12
CA ASP A 98 6.97 -3.31 20.21
C ASP A 98 7.13 -3.81 21.67
N GLY A 99 7.29 -5.12 21.85
CA GLY A 99 7.32 -5.76 23.16
C GLY A 99 5.96 -6.31 23.61
N ARG A 100 5.08 -6.63 22.66
CA ARG A 100 3.70 -7.09 22.94
C ARG A 100 3.67 -8.52 23.46
N THR A 101 2.77 -8.75 24.40
CA THR A 101 2.34 -10.09 24.83
C THR A 101 1.59 -10.83 23.72
N ALA A 102 1.40 -12.14 23.83
CA ALA A 102 0.62 -12.91 22.86
C ALA A 102 -0.81 -12.37 22.63
N ASP A 103 -1.50 -11.96 23.70
CA ASP A 103 -2.87 -11.41 23.60
C ASP A 103 -2.89 -10.04 22.90
N GLU A 104 -1.90 -9.19 23.17
CA GLU A 104 -1.75 -7.89 22.51
C GLU A 104 -1.36 -8.04 21.04
N GLN A 105 -0.51 -9.02 20.73
CA GLN A 105 -0.15 -9.36 19.36
C GLN A 105 -1.38 -9.85 18.58
N ALA A 106 -2.22 -10.69 19.19
CA ALA A 106 -3.45 -11.17 18.54
C ALA A 106 -4.43 -10.01 18.24
N GLU A 107 -4.54 -9.02 19.12
CA GLU A 107 -5.38 -7.85 18.87
C GLU A 107 -4.80 -6.96 17.75
N PHE A 108 -3.48 -6.80 17.70
CA PHE A 108 -2.82 -6.14 16.59
C PHE A 108 -3.08 -6.85 15.25
N GLU A 109 -2.82 -8.16 15.20
CA GLU A 109 -3.02 -8.95 13.98
C GLU A 109 -4.47 -8.83 13.49
N ARG A 110 -5.44 -8.84 14.41
CA ARG A 110 -6.87 -8.67 14.08
C ARG A 110 -7.16 -7.35 13.38
N VAL A 111 -6.54 -6.25 13.79
CA VAL A 111 -6.74 -4.93 13.15
C VAL A 111 -5.93 -4.78 11.86
N GLU A 112 -4.81 -5.47 11.75
CA GLU A 112 -3.88 -5.43 10.62
C GLU A 112 -4.28 -6.28 9.41
N VAL A 113 -5.20 -7.24 9.57
CA VAL A 113 -5.62 -8.13 8.46
C VAL A 113 -6.06 -7.33 7.22
N LYS A 114 -6.81 -6.24 7.42
CA LYS A 114 -7.35 -5.46 6.30
C LYS A 114 -6.32 -4.49 5.69
N PRO A 115 -5.58 -3.69 6.49
CA PRO A 115 -4.45 -2.91 5.99
C PRO A 115 -3.48 -3.77 5.18
N GLN A 116 -2.96 -4.87 5.73
CA GLN A 116 -1.95 -5.68 5.02
C GLN A 116 -2.50 -6.44 3.81
N ALA A 117 -3.79 -6.78 3.79
CA ALA A 117 -4.42 -7.28 2.57
C ALA A 117 -4.45 -6.20 1.46
N LEU A 118 -4.80 -4.95 1.80
CA LEU A 118 -4.77 -3.86 0.83
C LEU A 118 -3.33 -3.50 0.43
N GLU A 119 -2.39 -3.49 1.37
CA GLU A 119 -0.97 -3.26 1.11
C GLU A 119 -0.43 -4.28 0.09
N TRP A 120 -0.76 -5.56 0.26
CA TRP A 120 -0.38 -6.59 -0.69
C TRP A 120 -1.00 -6.36 -2.07
N ILE A 121 -2.29 -5.99 -2.13
CA ILE A 121 -2.99 -5.70 -3.39
C ILE A 121 -2.33 -4.53 -4.13
N ILE A 122 -2.05 -3.41 -3.44
CA ILE A 122 -1.44 -2.24 -4.08
C ILE A 122 0.04 -2.49 -4.41
N ALA A 123 0.77 -3.27 -3.60
CA ALA A 123 2.13 -3.70 -3.94
C ALA A 123 2.13 -4.52 -5.24
N ARG A 124 1.19 -5.46 -5.40
CA ARG A 124 1.01 -6.19 -6.66
C ARG A 124 0.63 -5.27 -7.83
N ALA A 125 -0.23 -4.27 -7.61
CA ALA A 125 -0.57 -3.26 -8.62
C ALA A 125 0.65 -2.43 -9.07
N CYS A 126 1.65 -2.27 -8.19
CA CYS A 126 2.94 -1.64 -8.52
C CYS A 126 3.95 -2.62 -9.15
N GLY A 127 3.70 -3.93 -9.14
CA GLY A 127 4.74 -4.93 -9.40
C GLY A 127 5.84 -4.95 -8.33
N PHE A 128 5.54 -4.49 -7.11
CA PHE A 128 6.43 -4.45 -5.96
C PHE A 128 6.33 -5.75 -5.13
N HIS A 129 7.43 -6.14 -4.49
CA HIS A 129 7.45 -7.31 -3.61
C HIS A 129 6.95 -6.94 -2.21
N PHE A 130 5.76 -7.44 -1.87
CA PHE A 130 5.16 -7.27 -0.55
C PHE A 130 5.87 -8.13 0.51
N ARG A 131 5.98 -7.59 1.74
CA ARG A 131 6.38 -8.34 2.92
C ARG A 131 5.41 -8.07 4.05
N ILE A 132 4.90 -9.14 4.65
CA ILE A 132 3.98 -9.08 5.78
C ILE A 132 4.77 -8.68 7.02
N SER A 133 4.24 -7.71 7.77
CA SER A 133 4.89 -7.21 8.99
C SER A 133 4.08 -7.65 10.20
N CYS A 134 4.68 -8.43 11.09
CA CYS A 134 4.06 -8.74 12.39
C CYS A 134 4.46 -7.73 13.48
N ASP A 135 5.41 -6.84 13.17
CA ASP A 135 5.87 -5.69 13.96
C ASP A 135 6.16 -5.93 15.45
N ASN A 136 6.73 -7.09 15.81
CA ASN A 136 6.94 -7.48 17.22
C ASN A 136 8.36 -8.04 17.47
N LEU A 137 9.39 -7.24 17.21
CA LEU A 137 10.79 -7.69 17.29
C LEU A 137 11.26 -8.01 18.72
N ASN A 138 10.76 -7.30 19.72
CA ASN A 138 11.14 -7.46 21.13
C ASN A 138 10.02 -8.10 21.98
N GLY A 139 8.91 -8.51 21.35
CA GLY A 139 7.80 -9.16 22.03
C GLY A 139 7.90 -10.68 22.10
N GLU A 140 6.82 -11.31 22.53
CA GLU A 140 6.74 -12.77 22.60
C GLU A 140 6.71 -13.39 21.19
N ALA A 141 7.48 -14.45 20.99
CA ALA A 141 7.47 -15.20 19.75
C ALA A 141 6.10 -15.90 19.59
N THR A 142 5.36 -15.53 18.55
CA THR A 142 4.02 -16.05 18.25
C THR A 142 4.00 -16.76 16.89
N ASP A 143 3.09 -17.72 16.73
CA ASP A 143 2.84 -18.35 15.43
C ASP A 143 1.95 -17.43 14.58
N THR A 144 2.54 -16.88 13.52
CA THR A 144 1.90 -15.89 12.64
C THR A 144 1.14 -16.55 11.48
N SER A 145 1.06 -17.89 11.43
CA SER A 145 0.40 -18.62 10.34
C SER A 145 -1.06 -18.23 10.18
N ASN A 146 -1.79 -18.10 11.30
CA ASN A 146 -3.19 -17.67 11.30
C ASN A 146 -3.35 -16.24 10.78
N PHE A 147 -2.45 -15.32 11.14
CA PHE A 147 -2.48 -13.95 10.65
C PHE A 147 -2.30 -13.91 9.13
N LYS A 148 -1.29 -14.61 8.62
CA LYS A 148 -1.03 -14.74 7.18
C LYS A 148 -2.21 -15.38 6.43
N ASP A 149 -2.83 -16.42 6.99
CA ASP A 149 -4.03 -17.06 6.42
C ASP A 149 -5.20 -16.07 6.34
N ASN A 150 -5.40 -15.27 7.40
CA ASN A 150 -6.45 -14.26 7.45
C ASN A 150 -6.22 -13.12 6.45
N VAL A 151 -4.97 -12.66 6.29
CA VAL A 151 -4.58 -11.66 5.27
C VAL A 151 -4.85 -12.21 3.87
N HIS A 152 -4.40 -13.42 3.57
CA HIS A 152 -4.62 -14.07 2.28
C HIS A 152 -6.12 -14.23 1.96
N ALA A 153 -6.91 -14.73 2.93
CA ALA A 153 -8.35 -14.84 2.77
C ALA A 153 -9.03 -13.47 2.58
N GLN A 154 -8.54 -12.41 3.23
CA GLN A 154 -9.06 -11.05 3.04
C GLN A 154 -8.73 -10.48 1.65
N VAL A 155 -7.54 -10.76 1.10
CA VAL A 155 -7.20 -10.41 -0.29
C VAL A 155 -8.17 -11.07 -1.27
N LEU A 156 -8.38 -12.39 -1.15
CA LEU A 156 -9.30 -13.11 -2.04
C LEU A 156 -10.72 -12.55 -1.96
N ARG A 157 -11.20 -12.23 -0.75
CA ARG A 157 -12.50 -11.58 -0.57
C ARG A 157 -12.57 -10.21 -1.25
N TYR A 158 -11.53 -9.39 -1.16
CA TYR A 158 -11.51 -8.09 -1.86
C TYR A 158 -11.56 -8.24 -3.39
N LEU A 159 -10.87 -9.23 -3.93
CA LEU A 159 -10.87 -9.49 -5.38
C LEU A 159 -12.20 -10.10 -5.87
N GLU A 160 -12.88 -10.88 -5.03
CA GLU A 160 -14.18 -11.48 -5.36
C GLU A 160 -15.34 -10.49 -5.19
N GLN A 161 -15.37 -9.75 -4.08
CA GLN A 161 -16.49 -8.87 -3.72
C GLN A 161 -16.32 -7.44 -4.26
N GLY A 162 -15.12 -7.08 -4.68
CA GLY A 162 -14.76 -5.73 -5.12
C GLY A 162 -14.09 -4.90 -4.03
N LEU A 163 -13.24 -3.98 -4.47
CA LEU A 163 -12.62 -2.97 -3.62
C LEU A 163 -13.59 -1.80 -3.38
N SER A 164 -13.33 -1.01 -2.33
CA SER A 164 -13.98 0.30 -2.21
C SER A 164 -13.63 1.17 -3.41
N GLU A 165 -14.50 2.11 -3.79
CA GLU A 165 -14.28 3.00 -4.95
C GLU A 165 -12.88 3.63 -4.96
N ARG A 166 -12.46 4.12 -3.80
CA ARG A 166 -11.16 4.78 -3.61
C ARG A 166 -9.97 3.81 -3.72
N ALA A 167 -10.12 2.59 -3.19
CA ALA A 167 -9.10 1.56 -3.34
C ALA A 167 -9.02 1.07 -4.80
N GLN A 168 -10.16 0.92 -5.48
CA GLN A 168 -10.20 0.56 -6.90
C GLN A 168 -9.55 1.65 -7.77
N GLN A 169 -9.87 2.92 -7.52
CA GLN A 169 -9.27 4.05 -8.24
C GLN A 169 -7.74 4.07 -8.11
N LEU A 170 -7.21 3.79 -6.92
CA LEU A 170 -5.76 3.68 -6.73
C LEU A 170 -5.19 2.48 -7.48
N VAL A 171 -5.78 1.28 -7.31
CA VAL A 171 -5.30 0.06 -7.98
C VAL A 171 -5.28 0.22 -9.50
N ASP A 172 -6.33 0.80 -10.08
CA ASP A 172 -6.39 1.06 -11.52
C ASP A 172 -5.31 2.06 -11.98
N GLY A 173 -5.08 3.11 -11.18
CA GLY A 173 -4.02 4.09 -11.41
C GLY A 173 -2.63 3.45 -11.38
N LEU A 174 -2.35 2.66 -10.35
CA LEU A 174 -1.09 1.93 -10.17
C LEU A 174 -0.86 0.91 -11.28
N CYS A 175 -1.84 0.05 -11.58
CA CYS A 175 -1.73 -0.93 -12.65
C CYS A 175 -1.46 -0.26 -14.01
N ARG A 176 -2.12 0.87 -14.30
CA ARG A 176 -1.87 1.63 -15.54
C ARG A 176 -0.45 2.20 -15.57
N TYR A 177 0.00 2.78 -14.47
CA TYR A 177 1.33 3.40 -14.37
C TYR A 177 2.45 2.36 -14.50
N TYR A 178 2.39 1.30 -13.69
CA TYR A 178 3.37 0.21 -13.64
C TYR A 178 3.15 -0.88 -14.69
N ARG A 179 2.18 -0.69 -15.60
CA ARG A 179 1.83 -1.60 -16.70
C ARG A 179 1.55 -3.04 -16.22
N GLN A 180 0.90 -3.16 -15.07
CA GLN A 180 0.47 -4.44 -14.54
C GLN A 180 -0.84 -4.88 -15.20
N GLN A 181 -1.02 -6.20 -15.33
CA GLN A 181 -2.30 -6.77 -15.75
C GLN A 181 -3.37 -6.56 -14.67
N PRO A 182 -4.67 -6.63 -15.03
CA PRO A 182 -5.74 -6.65 -14.04
C PRO A 182 -5.49 -7.70 -12.96
N LEU A 183 -5.67 -7.32 -11.70
CA LEU A 183 -5.39 -8.20 -10.57
C LEU A 183 -6.41 -9.33 -10.48
N ALA A 184 -5.93 -10.55 -10.24
CA ALA A 184 -6.72 -11.74 -10.05
C ALA A 184 -6.18 -12.56 -8.87
N GLY A 185 -7.06 -13.35 -8.23
CA GLY A 185 -6.69 -14.15 -7.05
C GLY A 185 -5.54 -15.14 -7.29
N SER A 186 -5.34 -15.59 -8.53
CA SER A 186 -4.21 -16.46 -8.91
C SER A 186 -2.84 -15.80 -8.74
N GLN A 187 -2.78 -14.47 -8.60
CA GLN A 187 -1.55 -13.71 -8.32
C GLN A 187 -1.26 -13.59 -6.82
N PHE A 188 -2.04 -14.21 -5.95
CA PHE A 188 -1.86 -14.11 -4.49
C PHE A 188 -1.79 -15.51 -3.91
N ASP A 189 -0.58 -16.08 -3.88
CA ASP A 189 -0.35 -17.39 -3.28
C ASP A 189 -0.05 -17.22 -1.79
N ARG A 190 -0.70 -18.00 -0.92
CA ARG A 190 -0.47 -17.94 0.53
C ARG A 190 1.02 -18.15 0.89
N ARG A 191 1.76 -18.92 0.10
CA ARG A 191 3.20 -19.18 0.31
C ARG A 191 4.06 -17.96 0.04
N ASP A 192 3.56 -17.00 -0.73
CA ASP A 192 4.15 -15.67 -0.84
C ASP A 192 3.96 -14.87 0.47
N LEU A 193 3.81 -15.50 1.65
CA LEU A 193 3.88 -14.84 2.96
C LEU A 193 4.85 -15.55 3.91
N ASP A 194 5.49 -16.66 3.49
CA ASP A 194 6.26 -17.58 4.36
C ASP A 194 7.79 -17.38 4.30
N TRP A 195 8.25 -16.22 3.83
CA TRP A 195 9.68 -15.88 3.79
C TRP A 195 10.33 -15.81 5.18
#